data_AF-A0A2S8VYB5-F1
#
_entry.id   AF-A0A2S8VYB5-F1
#
_cell.length_a   1.000
_cell.length_b   1.000
_cell.length_c   1.000
_cell.angle_alpha   90.00
_cell.angle_beta   90.00
_cell.angle_gamma   90.00
#
_symmetry.space_group_name_H-M   'P 1'
#
loop_
_entity.id
_entity.type
_entity.pdbx_description
1 polymer ?
#
loop_
_entity_poly.entity_id
_entity_poly.type
_entity_poly.pdbx_seq_one_letter_code
_entity_poly.pdbx_strand_id
1 'polypeptide(L)'
;MGVRSFVGGLIAALVVGAAPVVAAQTHASEDEAAARALMREWVSASPEHAKLQFDLVKAQAGLAVRIERLVVVGARCDLLTEEDGQLIIANARAEMEFDQSVLLEDQQRAFALYHEGLRQGALVAADPGLPRPDECEDFAKPGGTLIKLLTWTGRRQFISPGIVASPRTIP
;
A
#
# COMPACT_ATOMS: atom_id res chain seq x y z
N MET A 1 72.36 21.16 -6.03
CA MET A 1 72.48 19.80 -6.60
C MET A 1 72.04 18.79 -5.55
N GLY A 2 71.10 17.90 -5.87
CA GLY A 2 70.69 16.79 -5.00
C GLY A 2 69.18 16.57 -4.94
N VAL A 3 68.64 15.88 -5.94
CA VAL A 3 67.25 15.39 -6.00
C VAL A 3 67.09 14.21 -5.03
N ARG A 4 66.02 14.20 -4.21
CA ARG A 4 65.37 12.94 -3.78
C ARG A 4 63.86 13.09 -3.71
N SER A 5 63.23 12.17 -4.42
CA SER A 5 61.81 11.92 -4.63
C SER A 5 61.09 11.48 -3.35
N PHE A 6 59.82 11.86 -3.18
CA PHE A 6 58.80 10.99 -2.59
C PHE A 6 57.46 11.24 -3.28
N VAL A 7 57.07 10.24 -4.08
CA VAL A 7 55.73 10.01 -4.61
C VAL A 7 54.83 9.56 -3.46
N GLY A 8 53.60 10.05 -3.41
CA GLY A 8 52.59 9.53 -2.48
C GLY A 8 51.28 10.29 -2.57
N GLY A 9 50.48 10.00 -3.61
CA GLY A 9 49.15 10.56 -3.77
C GLY A 9 48.22 10.15 -2.63
N LEU A 10 47.53 11.13 -2.04
CA LEU A 10 46.38 10.90 -1.18
C LEU A 10 45.17 10.67 -2.09
N ILE A 11 44.90 9.41 -2.44
CA ILE A 11 43.59 9.01 -2.97
C ILE A 11 42.66 8.84 -1.79
N ALA A 12 41.60 9.63 -1.79
CA ALA A 12 40.45 9.50 -0.92
C ALA A 12 39.84 8.09 -1.08
N ALA A 13 39.84 7.31 -0.01
CA ALA A 13 38.97 6.15 0.15
C ALA A 13 37.92 6.51 1.20
N LEU A 14 36.92 7.29 0.78
CA LEU A 14 35.64 7.35 1.45
C LEU A 14 34.98 5.99 1.24
N VAL A 15 35.14 5.09 2.21
CA VAL A 15 34.31 3.91 2.33
C VAL A 15 32.92 4.41 2.71
N VAL A 16 32.09 4.70 1.70
CA VAL A 16 30.66 4.91 1.91
C VAL A 16 30.08 3.52 2.20
N GLY A 17 30.10 3.16 3.48
CA GLY A 17 29.40 2.00 4.00
C GLY A 17 27.91 2.12 3.73
N ALA A 18 27.29 0.99 3.42
CA ALA A 18 25.86 0.80 3.17
C ALA A 18 24.98 1.04 4.42
N ALA A 19 25.12 2.19 5.08
CA ALA A 19 24.49 2.49 6.37
C ALA A 19 23.25 3.41 6.37
N PRO A 20 22.70 3.98 5.27
CA PRO A 20 21.51 4.84 5.42
C PRO A 20 20.18 4.08 5.34
N VAL A 21 20.15 2.85 4.82
CA VAL A 21 18.88 2.12 4.62
C VAL A 21 18.42 1.44 5.91
N VAL A 22 19.34 0.85 6.68
CA VAL A 22 19.01 0.13 7.91
C VAL A 22 18.49 1.09 8.98
N ALA A 23 19.12 2.24 9.17
CA ALA A 23 18.69 3.23 10.16
C ALA A 23 17.30 3.84 9.86
N ALA A 24 16.98 4.07 8.59
CA ALA A 24 15.66 4.56 8.19
C ALA A 24 14.55 3.51 8.38
N GLN A 25 14.87 2.23 8.14
CA GLN A 25 13.93 1.12 8.34
C GLN A 25 13.68 0.84 9.83
N THR A 26 14.70 0.96 10.68
CA THR A 26 14.55 0.75 12.13
C THR A 26 13.65 1.82 12.75
N HIS A 27 13.86 3.10 12.43
CA HIS A 27 13.02 4.17 12.97
C HIS A 27 11.55 4.08 12.50
N ALA A 28 11.32 3.79 11.22
CA ALA A 28 9.96 3.57 10.73
C ALA A 28 9.26 2.38 11.41
N SER A 29 10.00 1.30 11.70
CA SER A 29 9.46 0.13 12.39
C SER A 29 9.18 0.36 13.88
N GLU A 30 10.00 1.19 14.55
CA GLU A 30 9.83 1.58 15.95
C GLU A 30 8.62 2.52 16.10
N ASP A 31 8.49 3.49 15.21
CA ASP A 31 7.33 4.40 15.16
C ASP A 31 6.03 3.64 14.92
N GLU A 32 6.05 2.64 14.03
CA GLU A 32 4.88 1.81 13.75
C GLU A 32 4.51 0.92 14.95
N ALA A 33 5.50 0.35 15.65
CA ALA A 33 5.26 -0.43 16.87
C ALA A 33 4.65 0.42 17.99
N ALA A 34 5.15 1.65 18.18
CA ALA A 34 4.59 2.61 19.13
C ALA A 34 3.16 3.01 18.76
N ALA A 35 2.89 3.27 17.48
CA ALA A 35 1.55 3.57 16.99
C ALA A 35 0.57 2.41 17.25
N ARG A 36 0.98 1.16 16.99
CA ARG A 36 0.16 -0.02 17.30
C ARG A 36 -0.14 -0.15 18.79
N ALA A 37 0.84 0.14 19.65
CA ALA A 37 0.65 0.07 21.10
C ALA A 37 -0.38 1.09 21.58
N LEU A 38 -0.28 2.35 21.14
CA LEU A 38 -1.23 3.41 21.46
C LEU A 38 -2.64 3.09 20.94
N MET A 39 -2.74 2.55 19.73
CA MET A 39 -4.02 2.14 19.15
C MET A 39 -4.65 0.99 19.95
N ARG A 40 -3.87 -0.01 20.37
CA ARG A 40 -4.38 -1.11 21.20
C ARG A 40 -4.87 -0.62 22.56
N GLU A 41 -4.14 0.30 23.19
CA GLU A 41 -4.57 0.94 24.43
C GLU A 41 -5.92 1.64 24.23
N TRP A 42 -6.04 2.48 23.19
CA TRP A 42 -7.27 3.19 22.86
C TRP A 42 -8.45 2.25 22.56
N VAL A 43 -8.23 1.21 21.74
CA VAL A 43 -9.21 0.16 21.42
C VAL A 43 -9.70 -0.54 22.69
N SER A 44 -8.78 -0.86 23.60
CA SER A 44 -9.10 -1.56 24.85
C SER A 44 -9.76 -0.67 25.91
N ALA A 45 -9.71 0.66 25.76
CA ALA A 45 -10.22 1.60 26.75
C ALA A 45 -11.76 1.60 26.84
N SER A 46 -12.47 1.25 25.77
CA SER A 46 -13.93 1.10 25.82
C SER A 46 -14.47 0.16 24.74
N PRO A 47 -15.63 -0.50 24.98
CA PRO A 47 -16.32 -1.28 23.95
C PRO A 47 -16.69 -0.45 22.71
N GLU A 48 -16.94 0.85 22.86
CA GLU A 48 -17.27 1.75 21.74
C GLU A 48 -16.07 1.97 20.82
N HIS A 49 -14.87 2.14 21.38
CA HIS A 49 -13.63 2.24 20.60
C HIS A 49 -13.32 0.94 19.88
N ALA A 50 -13.46 -0.20 20.56
CA ALA A 50 -13.27 -1.51 19.95
C ALA A 50 -14.24 -1.74 18.79
N LYS A 51 -15.51 -1.33 18.94
CA LYS A 51 -16.49 -1.40 17.85
C LYS A 51 -16.11 -0.48 16.69
N LEU A 52 -15.75 0.77 16.97
CA LEU A 52 -15.36 1.73 15.93
C LEU A 52 -14.15 1.24 15.13
N GLN A 53 -13.11 0.75 15.81
CA GLN A 53 -11.93 0.19 15.14
C GLN A 53 -12.30 -1.02 14.27
N PHE A 54 -13.19 -1.89 14.77
CA PHE A 54 -13.64 -3.04 14.00
C PHE A 54 -14.40 -2.65 12.74
N ASP A 55 -15.26 -1.62 12.82
CA ASP A 55 -15.97 -1.08 11.65
C ASP A 55 -15.02 -0.43 10.64
N LEU A 56 -14.00 0.30 11.11
CA LEU A 56 -12.95 0.89 10.27
C LEU A 56 -12.14 -0.19 9.53
N VAL A 57 -11.70 -1.22 10.24
CA VAL A 57 -10.98 -2.37 9.66
C VAL A 57 -11.84 -3.08 8.60
N LYS A 58 -13.14 -3.23 8.84
CA LYS A 58 -14.05 -3.82 7.84
C LYS A 58 -14.21 -2.95 6.59
N ALA A 59 -14.22 -1.63 6.76
CA ALA A 59 -14.25 -0.69 5.63
C ALA A 59 -12.94 -0.72 4.84
N GLN A 60 -11.79 -0.75 5.53
CA GLN A 60 -10.45 -0.96 4.97
C GLN A 60 -10.37 -2.25 4.14
N ALA A 61 -10.87 -3.37 4.68
CA ALA A 61 -10.94 -4.63 3.93
C ALA A 61 -11.84 -4.54 2.69
N GLY A 62 -12.97 -3.83 2.80
CA GLY A 62 -13.83 -3.47 1.67
C GLY A 62 -13.06 -2.77 0.54
N LEU A 63 -12.26 -1.78 0.90
CA LEU A 63 -11.41 -1.04 -0.02
C LEU A 63 -10.32 -1.91 -0.63
N ALA A 64 -9.61 -2.69 0.18
CA ALA A 64 -8.55 -3.58 -0.29
C ALA A 64 -9.08 -4.60 -1.31
N VAL A 65 -10.20 -5.24 -1.03
CA VAL A 65 -10.84 -6.19 -1.97
C VAL A 65 -11.33 -5.50 -3.23
N ARG A 66 -11.89 -4.29 -3.13
CA ARG A 66 -12.25 -3.47 -4.31
C ARG A 66 -11.02 -3.18 -5.16
N ILE A 67 -9.91 -2.78 -4.55
CA ILE A 67 -8.64 -2.52 -5.22
C ILE A 67 -8.15 -3.77 -5.96
N GLU A 68 -8.14 -4.93 -5.30
CA GLU A 68 -7.76 -6.19 -5.94
C GLU A 68 -8.61 -6.49 -7.18
N ARG A 69 -9.94 -6.30 -7.09
CA ARG A 69 -10.83 -6.45 -8.23
C ARG A 69 -10.50 -5.47 -9.36
N LEU A 70 -10.21 -4.22 -9.04
CA LEU A 70 -9.85 -3.20 -10.04
C LEU A 70 -8.48 -3.47 -10.68
N VAL A 71 -7.53 -4.08 -9.95
CA VAL A 71 -6.27 -4.57 -10.53
C VAL A 71 -6.54 -5.67 -11.55
N VAL A 72 -7.45 -6.61 -11.26
CA VAL A 72 -7.87 -7.64 -12.23
C VAL A 72 -8.50 -7.01 -13.48
N VAL A 73 -9.34 -5.99 -13.32
CA VAL A 73 -9.92 -5.25 -14.47
C VAL A 73 -8.83 -4.56 -15.28
N GLY A 74 -7.92 -3.84 -14.63
CA GLY A 74 -6.81 -3.14 -15.30
C GLY A 74 -5.90 -4.09 -16.07
N ALA A 75 -5.62 -5.28 -15.51
CA ALA A 75 -4.86 -6.33 -16.20
C ALA A 75 -5.63 -6.91 -17.41
N ARG A 76 -6.95 -7.14 -17.29
CA ARG A 76 -7.78 -7.65 -18.40
C ARG A 76 -7.99 -6.62 -19.53
N CYS A 77 -7.86 -5.33 -19.23
CA CYS A 77 -7.88 -4.25 -20.23
C CYS A 77 -6.49 -3.95 -20.82
N ASP A 78 -5.43 -4.66 -20.43
CA ASP A 78 -4.03 -4.38 -20.82
C ASP A 78 -3.56 -2.94 -20.46
N LEU A 79 -4.15 -2.35 -19.42
CA LEU A 79 -3.87 -0.97 -18.97
C LEU A 79 -2.98 -0.91 -17.71
N LEU A 80 -2.77 -2.04 -17.05
CA LEU A 80 -1.99 -2.14 -15.82
C LEU A 80 -0.96 -3.24 -15.95
N THR A 81 0.31 -2.92 -15.66
CA THR A 81 1.38 -3.92 -15.64
C THR A 81 1.23 -4.85 -14.45
N GLU A 82 1.77 -6.06 -14.56
CA GLU A 82 1.77 -7.01 -13.46
C GLU A 82 2.50 -6.45 -12.22
N GLU A 83 3.65 -5.81 -12.43
CA GLU A 83 4.44 -5.17 -11.36
C GLU A 83 3.62 -4.11 -10.60
N ASP A 84 2.96 -3.20 -11.32
CA ASP A 84 2.15 -2.17 -10.70
C ASP A 84 0.96 -2.78 -9.95
N GLY A 85 0.32 -3.79 -10.55
CA GLY A 85 -0.77 -4.53 -9.91
C GLY A 85 -0.34 -5.18 -8.60
N GLN A 86 0.82 -5.86 -8.57
CA GLN A 86 1.35 -6.48 -7.35
C GLN A 86 1.66 -5.43 -6.28
N LEU A 87 2.27 -4.30 -6.65
CA LEU A 87 2.59 -3.22 -5.72
C LEU A 87 1.34 -2.55 -5.13
N ILE A 88 0.31 -2.33 -5.96
CA ILE A 88 -0.99 -1.79 -5.52
C ILE A 88 -1.64 -2.72 -4.50
N ILE A 89 -1.69 -4.03 -4.80
CA ILE A 89 -2.27 -5.03 -3.89
C ILE A 89 -1.48 -5.09 -2.58
N ALA A 90 -0.15 -5.12 -2.64
CA ALA A 90 0.69 -5.16 -1.45
C ALA A 90 0.46 -3.95 -0.55
N ASN A 91 0.38 -2.75 -1.11
CA ASN A 91 0.15 -1.53 -0.33
C ASN A 91 -1.26 -1.47 0.27
N ALA A 92 -2.29 -1.89 -0.48
CA ALA A 92 -3.65 -1.96 0.05
C ALA A 92 -3.78 -2.98 1.20
N ARG A 93 -3.08 -4.12 1.11
CA ARG A 93 -3.03 -5.11 2.18
C ARG A 93 -2.27 -4.60 3.40
N ALA A 94 -1.13 -3.92 3.20
CA ALA A 94 -0.35 -3.39 4.31
C ALA A 94 -1.14 -2.40 5.18
N GLU A 95 -1.97 -1.54 4.58
CA GLU A 95 -2.86 -0.64 5.34
C GLU A 95 -3.89 -1.42 6.16
N MET A 96 -4.54 -2.40 5.54
CA MET A 96 -5.52 -3.25 6.22
C MET A 96 -4.87 -4.09 7.34
N GLU A 97 -3.68 -4.64 7.11
CA GLU A 97 -2.93 -5.46 8.07
C GLU A 97 -2.52 -4.67 9.32
N PHE A 98 -2.14 -3.40 9.15
CA PHE A 98 -1.88 -2.51 10.28
C PHE A 98 -3.12 -2.37 11.16
N ASP A 99 -4.27 -2.02 10.58
CA ASP A 99 -5.50 -1.83 11.34
C ASP A 99 -6.04 -3.15 11.93
N GLN A 100 -5.85 -4.27 11.24
CA GLN A 100 -6.17 -5.60 11.77
C GLN A 100 -5.33 -5.94 13.00
N SER A 101 -4.06 -5.53 13.03
CA SER A 101 -3.11 -5.88 14.09
C SER A 101 -3.44 -5.27 15.46
N VAL A 102 -4.34 -4.29 15.51
CA VAL A 102 -4.76 -3.60 16.73
C VAL A 102 -6.13 -4.04 17.24
N LEU A 103 -6.80 -4.98 16.53
CA LEU A 103 -8.05 -5.58 16.98
C LEU A 103 -7.87 -6.48 18.20
N LEU A 104 -8.93 -6.60 19.01
CA LEU A 104 -9.02 -7.58 20.08
C LEU A 104 -9.02 -9.03 19.52
N GLU A 105 -8.62 -10.02 20.29
CA GLU A 105 -8.48 -11.41 19.80
C GLU A 105 -9.77 -12.00 19.21
N ASP A 106 -10.91 -11.75 19.86
CA ASP A 106 -12.22 -12.18 19.39
C ASP A 106 -12.59 -11.50 18.06
N GLN A 107 -12.29 -10.20 17.96
CA GLN A 107 -12.47 -9.41 16.73
C GLN A 107 -11.55 -9.86 15.60
N GLN A 108 -10.30 -10.24 15.88
CA GLN A 108 -9.39 -10.75 14.85
C GLN A 108 -9.95 -12.02 14.19
N ARG A 109 -10.51 -12.95 14.99
CA ARG A 109 -11.13 -14.17 14.45
C ARG A 109 -12.38 -13.85 13.63
N ALA A 110 -13.23 -12.95 14.13
CA ALA A 110 -14.42 -12.51 13.39
C ALA A 110 -14.06 -11.79 12.09
N PHE A 111 -13.01 -10.97 12.10
CA PHE A 111 -12.51 -10.26 10.93
C PHE A 111 -12.00 -11.23 9.87
N ALA A 112 -11.22 -12.25 10.25
CA ALA A 112 -10.69 -13.23 9.30
C ALA A 112 -11.82 -13.91 8.49
N LEU A 113 -12.90 -14.31 9.16
CA LEU A 113 -14.09 -14.87 8.51
C LEU A 113 -14.79 -13.86 7.59
N TYR A 114 -14.94 -12.62 8.05
CA TYR A 114 -15.54 -11.54 7.27
C TYR A 114 -14.72 -11.25 5.99
N HIS A 115 -13.41 -11.09 6.12
CA HIS A 115 -12.52 -10.77 5.01
C HIS A 115 -12.49 -11.89 3.97
N GLU A 116 -12.44 -13.15 4.40
CA GLU A 116 -12.51 -14.29 3.49
C GLU A 116 -13.83 -14.30 2.71
N GLY A 117 -14.97 -14.15 3.40
CA GLY A 117 -16.28 -14.11 2.75
C GLY A 117 -16.41 -12.95 1.76
N LEU A 118 -15.88 -11.77 2.11
CA LEU A 118 -15.86 -10.60 1.24
C LEU A 118 -15.03 -10.86 -0.03
N ARG A 119 -13.82 -11.43 0.13
CA ARG A 119 -12.93 -11.75 -0.99
C ARG A 119 -13.55 -12.79 -1.92
N GLN A 120 -14.11 -13.87 -1.37
CA GLN A 120 -14.81 -14.90 -2.15
C GLN A 120 -15.99 -14.31 -2.92
N GLY A 121 -16.81 -13.46 -2.28
CA GLY A 121 -17.93 -12.80 -2.93
C GLY A 121 -17.49 -11.88 -4.08
N ALA A 122 -16.44 -11.08 -3.88
CA ALA A 122 -15.99 -10.09 -4.84
C ALA A 122 -15.19 -10.65 -6.03
N LEU A 123 -14.44 -11.73 -5.82
CA LEU A 123 -13.50 -12.25 -6.82
C LEU A 123 -13.92 -13.58 -7.42
N VAL A 124 -14.58 -14.46 -6.65
CA VAL A 124 -14.93 -15.82 -7.09
C VAL A 124 -16.38 -15.88 -7.57
N ALA A 125 -17.32 -15.45 -6.74
CA ALA A 125 -18.75 -15.56 -7.07
C ALA A 125 -19.19 -14.57 -8.16
N ALA A 126 -18.54 -13.41 -8.24
CA ALA A 126 -18.93 -12.34 -9.16
C ALA A 126 -18.19 -12.37 -10.51
N ASP A 127 -17.43 -13.44 -10.83
CA ASP A 127 -16.44 -13.51 -11.94
C ASP A 127 -16.63 -12.40 -12.99
N PRO A 128 -15.78 -11.36 -12.99
CA PRO A 128 -16.08 -10.15 -13.76
C PRO A 128 -16.06 -10.35 -15.28
N GLY A 129 -15.75 -11.55 -15.79
CA GLY A 129 -15.64 -11.80 -17.23
C GLY A 129 -14.61 -10.89 -17.93
N LEU A 130 -14.54 -10.96 -19.26
CA LEU A 130 -13.74 -9.98 -20.00
C LEU A 130 -14.48 -8.62 -19.99
N PRO A 131 -13.82 -7.51 -19.60
CA PRO A 131 -14.43 -6.19 -19.67
C PRO A 131 -14.81 -5.82 -21.10
N ARG A 132 -15.89 -5.06 -21.26
CA ARG A 132 -16.28 -4.53 -22.57
C ARG A 132 -15.36 -3.36 -22.96
N PRO A 133 -15.18 -3.06 -24.26
CA PRO A 133 -14.30 -1.96 -24.69
C PRO A 133 -14.65 -0.61 -24.06
N ASP A 134 -15.94 -0.28 -23.93
CA ASP A 134 -16.43 0.95 -23.28
C ASP A 134 -16.04 1.02 -21.79
N GLU A 135 -16.01 -0.13 -21.10
CA GLU A 135 -15.59 -0.22 -19.71
C GLU A 135 -14.09 0.02 -19.56
N CYS A 136 -13.26 -0.48 -20.49
CA CYS A 136 -11.82 -0.21 -20.50
C CYS A 136 -11.53 1.27 -20.82
N GLU A 137 -12.27 1.88 -21.76
CA GLU A 137 -12.15 3.31 -22.05
C GLU A 137 -12.51 4.17 -20.83
N ASP A 138 -13.63 3.85 -20.16
CA ASP A 138 -14.07 4.54 -18.94
C ASP A 138 -13.06 4.41 -17.81
N PHE A 139 -12.49 3.22 -17.63
CA PHE A 139 -11.44 2.95 -16.63
C PHE A 139 -10.19 3.81 -16.87
N ALA A 140 -9.83 4.05 -18.13
CA ALA A 140 -8.65 4.80 -18.56
C ALA A 140 -8.82 6.33 -18.62
N LYS A 141 -10.04 6.86 -18.50
CA LYS A 141 -10.30 8.30 -18.63
C LYS A 141 -9.41 9.13 -17.68
N PRO A 142 -8.96 10.33 -18.08
CA PRO A 142 -8.22 11.24 -17.19
C PRO A 142 -8.96 11.48 -15.88
N GLY A 143 -8.28 11.30 -14.74
CA GLY A 143 -8.93 11.37 -13.42
C GLY A 143 -9.82 10.18 -13.05
N GLY A 144 -9.94 9.19 -13.94
CA GLY A 144 -10.72 7.98 -13.78
C GLY A 144 -10.09 6.95 -12.85
N THR A 145 -10.62 5.73 -12.88
CA THR A 145 -10.25 4.68 -11.92
C THR A 145 -8.78 4.26 -12.04
N LEU A 146 -8.22 4.17 -13.25
CA LEU A 146 -6.82 3.79 -13.44
C LEU A 146 -5.86 4.73 -12.70
N ILE A 147 -6.01 6.05 -12.84
CA ILE A 147 -5.08 6.99 -12.19
C ILE A 147 -5.18 6.92 -10.67
N LYS A 148 -6.41 6.77 -10.14
CA LYS A 148 -6.65 6.60 -8.70
C LYS A 148 -5.98 5.31 -8.21
N LEU A 149 -6.12 4.21 -8.95
CA LEU A 149 -5.48 2.94 -8.63
C LEU A 149 -3.95 3.08 -8.62
N LEU A 150 -3.36 3.77 -9.60
CA LEU A 150 -1.92 4.00 -9.67
C LEU A 150 -1.39 4.83 -8.49
N THR A 151 -2.22 5.65 -7.82
CA THR A 151 -1.79 6.36 -6.59
C THR A 151 -1.47 5.41 -5.44
N TRP A 152 -1.95 4.16 -5.49
CA TRP A 152 -1.63 3.11 -4.52
C TRP A 152 -0.27 2.47 -4.75
N THR A 153 0.42 2.78 -5.85
CA THR A 153 1.84 2.39 -6.02
C THR A 153 2.78 3.19 -5.12
N GLY A 154 2.30 4.26 -4.47
CA GLY A 154 3.14 5.21 -3.74
C GLY A 154 3.95 6.15 -4.65
N ARG A 155 3.93 5.93 -5.96
CA ARG A 155 4.56 6.80 -6.95
C ARG A 155 3.66 8.00 -7.26
N ARG A 156 4.27 9.15 -7.54
CA ARG A 156 3.54 10.38 -7.91
C ARG A 156 2.75 10.17 -9.19
N GLN A 157 1.45 10.42 -9.15
CA GLN A 157 0.55 10.38 -10.31
C GLN A 157 0.03 11.77 -10.67
N PHE A 158 -0.36 11.96 -11.92
CA PHE A 158 -0.89 13.22 -12.42
C PHE A 158 -2.26 13.00 -13.06
N ILE A 159 -3.25 13.80 -12.67
CA ILE A 159 -4.61 13.76 -13.23
C ILE A 159 -4.62 14.44 -14.60
N SER A 160 -3.82 15.51 -14.73
CA SER A 160 -3.58 16.26 -15.96
C SER A 160 -2.23 16.99 -15.85
N PRO A 161 -1.70 17.62 -16.92
CA PRO A 161 -0.45 18.36 -16.86
C PRO A 161 -0.44 19.40 -15.73
N GLY A 162 0.46 19.23 -14.77
CA GLY A 162 0.59 20.13 -13.61
C GLY A 162 -0.36 19.86 -12.44
N ILE A 163 -1.32 18.93 -12.56
CA ILE A 163 -2.25 18.58 -11.47
C ILE A 163 -1.88 17.20 -10.90
N VAL A 164 -1.34 17.19 -9.69
CA VAL A 164 -0.92 15.98 -8.98
C VAL A 164 -2.15 15.29 -8.35
N ALA A 165 -2.24 13.97 -8.51
CA ALA A 165 -3.25 13.17 -7.81
C ALA A 165 -2.86 13.01 -6.33
N SER A 166 -3.86 13.06 -5.43
CA SER A 166 -3.61 12.75 -4.03
C SER A 166 -3.10 11.31 -3.89
N PRO A 167 -2.09 11.04 -3.06
CA PRO A 167 -1.69 9.68 -2.74
C PRO A 167 -2.87 8.86 -2.23
N ARG A 168 -2.92 7.56 -2.57
CA ARG A 168 -3.92 6.59 -2.11
C ARG A 168 -5.37 7.09 -2.22
N THR A 169 -5.68 7.71 -3.36
CA THR A 169 -7.05 8.15 -3.65
C THR A 169 -7.96 6.92 -3.77
N ILE A 170 -9.13 6.97 -3.11
CA ILE A 170 -10.13 5.90 -3.17
C ILE A 170 -10.63 5.75 -4.63
N PRO A 171 -10.40 4.59 -5.27
CA PRO A 171 -10.72 4.38 -6.69
C PRO A 171 -12.19 4.06 -6.94
#